data_AF-A0A497PJJ2-F1
#
_entry.id   AF-A0A497PJJ2-F1
#
_cell.length_a   1.000
_cell.length_b   1.000
_cell.length_c   1.000
_cell.angle_alpha   90.00
_cell.angle_beta   90.00
_cell.angle_gamma   90.00
#
_symmetry.space_group_name_H-M   'P 1'
#
loop_
_entity.id
_entity.type
_entity.pdbx_description
1 polymer ?
#
loop_
_entity_poly.entity_id
_entity_poly.type
_entity_poly.pdbx_seq_one_letter_code
_entity_poly.pdbx_strand_id
1 'polypeptide(L)'
;MKVTLYNVRDYRVERWRGFKNYFVYCVVFGECDPAYPVLQRTCEDMGMSNEERYWLAFLYATSYCGATAFYIFTKFPDFREINIQKLKEWWKENKHRLIFQTDRAKVKNFDQFVPCVASYLSLVGDSQEDTFKKLRGKDKYETYRKCYEYFSHTKYLGRFSMFNYLEVVEKLTGFGLLPDTIPLEDAESSRNGVCYMCNADDMVTLHHKPSKVPIDYDYLYQQLHTMHHELGEENRALEVTFWNMETVLCAYKKLFWQTRYFGYYIDRQLSEINEMKKKAKEVDWNMFHEYRFEFIHPFFLGEVGGWKGIRPQRTKIFMDYGTLISPFEEMPEIPSRFKVEVIE
;
A
#
# COMPACT_ATOMS: atom_id res chain seq x y z
N MET A 1 -21.37 8.93 7.22
CA MET A 1 -20.15 9.60 6.69
C MET A 1 -20.49 10.16 5.30
N LYS A 2 -20.14 11.38 4.91
CA LYS A 2 -20.48 11.92 3.56
C LYS A 2 -19.28 11.75 2.63
N VAL A 3 -19.52 11.31 1.39
CA VAL A 3 -18.52 11.26 0.31
C VAL A 3 -19.08 11.94 -0.94
N THR A 4 -18.20 12.53 -1.72
CA THR A 4 -18.52 13.32 -2.91
C THR A 4 -18.03 12.58 -4.15
N LEU A 5 -18.92 12.42 -5.12
CA LEU A 5 -18.61 11.87 -6.44
C LEU A 5 -18.99 12.88 -7.52
N TYR A 6 -18.31 12.80 -8.66
CA TYR A 6 -18.58 13.60 -9.85
C TYR A 6 -19.22 12.76 -10.93
N ASN A 7 -20.13 13.35 -11.71
CA ASN A 7 -20.67 12.70 -12.89
C ASN A 7 -19.65 12.69 -14.05
N VAL A 8 -18.71 11.75 -14.00
CA VAL A 8 -17.63 11.60 -14.98
C VAL A 8 -18.01 10.55 -16.01
N ARG A 9 -18.02 10.93 -17.29
CA ARG A 9 -18.32 9.98 -18.39
C ARG A 9 -17.11 9.17 -18.80
N ASP A 10 -15.95 9.81 -18.86
CA ASP A 10 -14.69 9.18 -19.24
C ASP A 10 -13.55 9.69 -18.35
N TYR A 11 -13.04 8.80 -17.50
CA TYR A 11 -11.99 9.09 -16.52
C TYR A 11 -10.65 9.44 -17.19
N ARG A 12 -10.46 9.08 -18.46
CA ARG A 12 -9.25 9.40 -19.23
C ARG A 12 -9.27 10.82 -19.79
N VAL A 13 -10.46 11.40 -19.91
CA VAL A 13 -10.66 12.76 -20.46
C VAL A 13 -10.82 13.75 -19.29
N GLU A 14 -11.71 13.46 -18.36
CA GLU A 14 -12.01 14.32 -17.21
C GLU A 14 -11.11 14.00 -16.02
N ARG A 15 -9.79 13.93 -16.25
CA ARG A 15 -8.84 13.23 -15.37
C ARG A 15 -8.78 13.72 -13.93
N TRP A 16 -8.98 15.02 -13.69
CA TRP A 16 -9.00 15.57 -12.33
C TRP A 16 -10.19 15.03 -11.52
N ARG A 17 -11.41 15.16 -12.06
CA ARG A 17 -12.65 14.64 -11.46
C ARG A 17 -12.65 13.10 -11.44
N GLY A 18 -12.16 12.48 -12.51
CA GLY A 18 -12.00 11.03 -12.63
C GLY A 18 -11.08 10.47 -11.55
N PHE A 19 -9.95 11.12 -11.29
CA PHE A 19 -9.06 10.74 -10.19
C PHE A 19 -9.73 10.88 -8.83
N LYS A 20 -10.50 11.95 -8.58
CA LYS A 20 -11.24 12.10 -7.32
C LYS A 20 -12.21 10.95 -7.07
N ASN A 21 -13.03 10.62 -8.07
CA ASN A 21 -13.91 9.45 -8.00
C ASN A 21 -13.12 8.16 -7.74
N TYR A 22 -12.02 7.96 -8.48
CA TYR A 22 -11.18 6.78 -8.33
C TYR A 22 -10.60 6.65 -6.92
N PHE A 23 -10.12 7.77 -6.33
CA PHE A 23 -9.64 7.81 -4.96
C PHE A 23 -10.72 7.41 -3.97
N VAL A 24 -11.91 8.02 -4.05
CA VAL A 24 -13.04 7.69 -3.18
C VAL A 24 -13.38 6.21 -3.29
N TYR A 25 -13.49 5.68 -4.50
CA TYR A 25 -13.78 4.27 -4.72
C TYR A 25 -12.71 3.34 -4.17
N CYS A 26 -11.42 3.65 -4.36
CA CYS A 26 -10.32 2.87 -3.80
C CYS A 26 -10.40 2.77 -2.28
N VAL A 27 -10.71 3.88 -1.60
CA VAL A 27 -10.82 3.92 -0.13
C VAL A 27 -12.09 3.22 0.34
N VAL A 28 -13.26 3.54 -0.23
CA VAL A 28 -14.55 3.03 0.30
C VAL A 28 -14.75 1.54 0.06
N PHE A 29 -14.18 0.98 -1.01
CA PHE A 29 -14.31 -0.44 -1.36
C PHE A 29 -13.15 -1.31 -0.85
N GLY A 30 -12.15 -0.70 -0.19
CA GLY A 30 -11.02 -1.43 0.43
C GLY A 30 -9.91 -1.85 -0.54
N GLU A 31 -9.79 -1.19 -1.70
CA GLU A 31 -8.73 -1.44 -2.69
C GLU A 31 -7.43 -0.69 -2.37
N CYS A 32 -7.49 0.39 -1.59
CA CYS A 32 -6.31 1.11 -1.11
C CYS A 32 -5.59 0.28 -0.04
N ASP A 33 -4.47 -0.35 -0.41
CA ASP A 33 -3.64 -1.22 0.43
C ASP A 33 -4.42 -2.24 1.29
N PRO A 34 -5.09 -3.22 0.67
CA PRO A 34 -5.92 -4.19 1.38
C PRO A 34 -5.14 -5.07 2.38
N ALA A 35 -3.80 -5.05 2.34
CA ALA A 35 -2.96 -5.71 3.32
C ALA A 35 -3.05 -5.09 4.72
N TYR A 36 -3.20 -3.76 4.84
CA TYR A 36 -3.14 -3.11 6.15
C TYR A 36 -4.32 -3.47 7.04
N PRO A 37 -5.60 -3.42 6.58
CA PRO A 37 -6.73 -3.79 7.44
C PRO A 37 -6.65 -5.25 7.92
N VAL A 38 -6.19 -6.16 7.06
CA VAL A 38 -6.00 -7.58 7.42
C VAL A 38 -4.91 -7.75 8.48
N LEU A 39 -3.79 -7.04 8.36
CA LEU A 39 -2.72 -7.07 9.35
C LEU A 39 -3.12 -6.37 10.66
N GLN A 40 -3.85 -5.25 10.60
CA GLN A 40 -4.40 -4.58 11.78
C GLN A 40 -5.31 -5.53 12.55
N ARG A 41 -6.24 -6.19 11.86
CA ARG A 41 -7.14 -7.13 12.50
C ARG A 41 -6.41 -8.36 13.06
N THR A 42 -5.36 -8.82 12.38
CA THR A 42 -4.46 -9.86 12.91
C THR A 42 -3.81 -9.41 14.23
N CYS A 43 -3.32 -8.17 14.32
CA CYS A 43 -2.74 -7.63 15.56
C CYS A 43 -3.76 -7.54 16.69
N GLU A 44 -5.01 -7.19 16.39
CA GLU A 44 -6.11 -7.10 17.36
C GLU A 44 -6.51 -8.48 17.88
N ASP A 45 -6.79 -9.42 16.99
CA ASP A 45 -7.26 -10.76 17.35
C ASP A 45 -6.19 -11.57 18.11
N MET A 46 -4.90 -11.35 17.81
CA MET A 46 -3.80 -11.98 18.54
C MET A 46 -3.38 -11.23 19.81
N GLY A 47 -3.99 -10.07 20.10
CA GLY A 47 -3.62 -9.25 21.26
C GLY A 47 -2.17 -8.76 21.23
N MET A 48 -1.63 -8.47 20.03
CA MET A 48 -0.24 -8.10 19.85
C MET A 48 0.11 -6.80 20.58
N SER A 49 1.24 -6.82 21.27
CA SER A 49 1.90 -5.66 21.85
C SER A 49 2.44 -4.69 20.79
N ASN A 50 2.80 -3.47 21.20
CA ASN A 50 3.43 -2.51 20.29
C ASN A 50 4.74 -3.02 19.71
N GLU A 51 5.56 -3.73 20.48
CA GLU A 51 6.81 -4.35 19.99
C GLU A 51 6.54 -5.35 18.86
N GLU A 52 5.53 -6.21 19.02
CA GLU A 52 5.13 -7.17 17.98
C GLU A 52 4.58 -6.45 16.74
N ARG A 53 3.82 -5.37 16.92
CA ARG A 53 3.26 -4.55 15.82
C ARG A 53 4.35 -3.83 15.02
N TYR A 54 5.34 -3.22 15.69
CA TYR A 54 6.51 -2.63 15.01
C TYR A 54 7.28 -3.70 14.24
N TRP A 55 7.45 -4.88 14.85
CA TRP A 55 8.18 -5.98 14.23
C TRP A 55 7.46 -6.50 12.98
N LEU A 56 6.14 -6.71 13.07
CA LEU A 56 5.32 -7.11 11.94
C LEU A 56 5.33 -6.05 10.82
N ALA A 57 5.29 -4.76 11.18
CA ALA A 57 5.39 -3.65 10.22
C ALA A 57 6.73 -3.69 9.46
N PHE A 58 7.84 -3.92 10.18
CA PHE A 58 9.15 -4.07 9.56
C PHE A 58 9.22 -5.29 8.63
N LEU A 59 8.73 -6.45 9.08
CA LEU A 59 8.67 -7.67 8.25
C LEU A 59 7.84 -7.46 6.98
N TYR A 60 6.71 -6.75 7.08
CA TYR A 60 5.95 -6.35 5.90
C TYR A 60 6.76 -5.47 4.96
N ALA A 61 7.44 -4.44 5.47
CA ALA A 61 8.28 -3.57 4.63
C ALA A 61 9.39 -4.33 3.90
N THR A 62 9.87 -5.46 4.43
CA THR A 62 10.86 -6.28 3.73
C THR A 62 10.33 -6.96 2.48
N SER A 63 9.04 -7.31 2.41
CA SER A 63 8.45 -8.17 1.37
C SER A 63 7.27 -7.57 0.58
N TYR A 64 6.61 -6.58 1.17
CA TYR A 64 5.31 -6.01 0.78
C TYR A 64 4.19 -7.04 0.65
N CYS A 65 4.31 -8.20 1.29
CA CYS A 65 3.31 -9.25 1.26
C CYS A 65 2.87 -9.57 2.68
N GLY A 66 1.62 -9.24 3.01
CA GLY A 66 1.07 -9.45 4.35
C GLY A 66 1.15 -10.91 4.80
N ALA A 67 0.87 -11.85 3.90
CA ALA A 67 0.96 -13.28 4.19
C ALA A 67 2.41 -13.72 4.46
N THR A 68 3.41 -13.19 3.73
CA THR A 68 4.82 -13.50 3.99
C THR A 68 5.30 -12.90 5.30
N ALA A 69 4.93 -11.64 5.58
CA ALA A 69 5.25 -10.97 6.84
C ALA A 69 4.71 -11.76 8.04
N PHE A 70 3.44 -12.14 7.99
CA PHE A 70 2.81 -12.93 9.03
C PHE A 70 3.46 -14.31 9.19
N TYR A 71 3.74 -15.01 8.08
CA TYR A 71 4.42 -16.30 8.17
C TYR A 71 5.79 -16.18 8.85
N ILE A 72 6.60 -15.18 8.50
CA ILE A 72 7.89 -14.95 9.18
C ILE A 72 7.66 -14.65 10.67
N PHE A 73 6.68 -13.81 11.00
CA PHE A 73 6.32 -13.47 12.37
C PHE A 73 5.96 -14.72 13.19
N THR A 74 5.20 -15.69 12.64
CA THR A 74 4.89 -16.94 13.35
C THR A 74 6.12 -17.79 13.70
N LYS A 75 7.25 -17.57 13.02
CA LYS A 75 8.53 -18.27 13.28
C LYS A 75 9.46 -17.48 14.18
N PHE A 76 9.35 -16.16 14.15
CA PHE A 76 10.16 -15.21 14.91
C PHE A 76 9.25 -14.11 15.46
N PRO A 77 8.42 -14.38 16.49
CA PRO A 77 7.42 -13.41 16.96
C PRO A 77 8.06 -12.28 17.78
N ASP A 78 9.13 -12.56 18.53
CA ASP A 78 9.85 -11.57 19.31
C ASP A 78 11.16 -11.17 18.61
N PHE A 79 11.26 -9.88 18.25
CA PHE A 79 12.46 -9.34 17.61
C PHE A 79 13.71 -9.41 18.49
N ARG A 80 13.55 -9.39 19.83
CA ARG A 80 14.65 -9.41 20.81
C ARG A 80 15.33 -10.77 20.88
N GLU A 81 14.60 -11.83 20.55
CA GLU A 81 15.11 -13.20 20.57
C GLU A 81 15.74 -13.62 19.23
N ILE A 82 15.79 -12.72 18.25
CA ILE A 82 16.32 -13.03 16.93
C ILE A 82 17.83 -13.29 17.02
N ASN A 83 18.17 -14.56 16.85
CA ASN A 83 19.53 -14.98 16.56
C ASN A 83 19.79 -14.96 15.05
N ILE A 84 20.71 -14.09 14.59
CA ILE A 84 21.03 -13.91 13.16
C ILE A 84 21.48 -15.20 12.48
N GLN A 85 22.20 -16.09 13.18
CA GLN A 85 22.65 -17.35 12.61
C GLN A 85 21.46 -18.31 12.38
N LYS A 86 20.55 -18.44 13.35
CA LYS A 86 19.31 -19.21 13.19
C LYS A 86 18.42 -18.64 12.08
N LEU A 87 18.32 -17.31 11.99
CA LEU A 87 17.57 -16.65 10.92
C LEU A 87 18.16 -16.94 9.55
N LYS A 88 19.49 -16.99 9.42
CA LYS A 88 20.20 -17.31 8.18
C LYS A 88 19.95 -18.76 7.75
N GLU A 89 19.97 -19.70 8.67
CA GLU A 89 19.65 -21.12 8.42
C GLU A 89 18.20 -21.27 7.98
N TRP A 90 17.27 -20.69 8.73
CA TRP A 90 15.85 -20.69 8.37
C TRP A 90 15.60 -20.07 7.01
N TRP A 91 16.25 -18.94 6.70
CA TRP A 91 16.13 -18.26 5.41
C TRP A 91 16.60 -19.15 4.25
N LYS A 92 17.75 -19.81 4.39
CA LYS A 92 18.27 -20.75 3.39
C LYS A 92 17.26 -21.87 3.09
N GLU A 93 16.62 -22.40 4.13
CA GLU A 93 15.64 -23.47 4.01
C GLU A 93 14.29 -22.99 3.47
N ASN A 94 13.83 -21.79 3.84
CA ASN A 94 12.44 -21.35 3.64
C ASN A 94 12.25 -20.27 2.57
N LYS A 95 13.32 -19.60 2.09
CA LYS A 95 13.22 -18.51 1.08
C LYS A 95 12.35 -18.89 -0.13
N HIS A 96 12.43 -20.13 -0.60
CA HIS A 96 11.67 -20.61 -1.75
C HIS A 96 10.14 -20.63 -1.50
N ARG A 97 9.71 -20.71 -0.24
CA ARG A 97 8.30 -20.68 0.18
C ARG A 97 7.72 -19.27 0.22
N LEU A 98 8.56 -18.25 0.35
CA LEU A 98 8.11 -16.88 0.60
C LEU A 98 7.71 -16.15 -0.68
N ILE A 99 6.80 -15.18 -0.57
CA ILE A 99 6.35 -14.33 -1.68
C ILE A 99 6.79 -12.90 -1.40
N PHE A 100 7.56 -12.33 -2.33
CA PHE A 100 7.96 -10.93 -2.27
C PHE A 100 7.38 -10.24 -3.50
N GLN A 101 6.79 -9.07 -3.31
CA GLN A 101 6.31 -8.28 -4.44
C GLN A 101 7.50 -7.75 -5.25
N THR A 102 7.23 -7.35 -6.50
CA THR A 102 8.26 -6.95 -7.47
C THR A 102 9.25 -5.92 -6.90
N ASP A 103 8.75 -4.93 -6.15
CA ASP A 103 9.58 -3.85 -5.59
C ASP A 103 10.54 -4.35 -4.49
N ARG A 104 10.25 -5.50 -3.88
CA ARG A 104 11.09 -6.15 -2.87
C ARG A 104 11.76 -7.43 -3.38
N ALA A 105 11.63 -7.76 -4.67
CA ALA A 105 12.16 -8.99 -5.23
C ALA A 105 13.69 -9.12 -5.09
N LYS A 106 14.43 -8.00 -5.17
CA LYS A 106 15.89 -7.99 -4.96
C LYS A 106 16.28 -8.36 -3.52
N VAL A 107 15.47 -7.96 -2.54
CA VAL A 107 15.73 -8.28 -1.13
C VAL A 107 15.72 -9.78 -0.91
N LYS A 108 14.74 -10.45 -1.53
CA LYS A 108 14.68 -11.90 -1.57
C LYS A 108 15.82 -12.48 -2.40
N ASN A 109 15.88 -12.14 -3.68
CA ASN A 109 16.68 -12.85 -4.67
C ASN A 109 18.19 -12.71 -4.41
N PHE A 110 18.64 -11.58 -3.88
CA PHE A 110 20.06 -11.33 -3.56
C PHE A 110 20.40 -11.59 -2.08
N ASP A 111 19.54 -12.32 -1.36
CA ASP A 111 19.76 -12.74 0.03
C ASP A 111 20.04 -11.56 0.99
N GLN A 112 19.32 -10.45 0.76
CA GLN A 112 19.47 -9.22 1.53
C GLN A 112 18.51 -9.16 2.73
N PHE A 113 17.56 -10.08 2.85
CA PHE A 113 16.64 -10.14 3.99
C PHE A 113 17.36 -10.22 5.34
N VAL A 114 18.26 -11.18 5.52
CA VAL A 114 18.99 -11.37 6.79
C VAL A 114 19.88 -10.17 7.12
N PRO A 115 20.67 -9.62 6.18
CA PRO A 115 21.37 -8.35 6.40
C PRO A 115 20.46 -7.15 6.72
N CYS A 116 19.27 -7.08 6.12
CA CYS A 116 18.27 -6.04 6.39
C CYS A 116 17.79 -6.14 7.85
N VAL A 117 17.38 -7.33 8.29
CA VAL A 117 16.98 -7.60 9.68
C VAL A 117 18.10 -7.23 10.64
N ALA A 118 19.33 -7.70 10.39
CA ALA A 118 20.47 -7.39 11.26
C ALA A 118 20.72 -5.88 11.41
N SER A 119 20.58 -5.11 10.31
CA SER A 119 20.72 -3.65 10.38
C SER A 119 19.57 -2.98 11.13
N TYR A 120 18.35 -3.49 11.01
CA TYR A 120 17.21 -2.98 11.76
C TYR A 120 17.39 -3.20 13.27
N LEU A 121 17.74 -4.42 13.68
CA LEU A 121 18.00 -4.75 15.09
C LEU A 121 19.09 -3.86 15.69
N SER A 122 20.13 -3.54 14.90
CA SER A 122 21.20 -2.63 15.36
C SER A 122 20.75 -1.19 15.59
N LEU A 123 19.64 -0.76 14.96
CA LEU A 123 19.07 0.57 15.14
C LEU A 123 18.11 0.63 16.34
N VAL A 124 17.26 -0.39 16.50
CA VAL A 124 16.20 -0.36 17.54
C VAL A 124 16.67 -0.80 18.92
N GLY A 125 17.81 -1.49 19.03
CA GLY A 125 18.31 -1.98 20.32
C GLY A 125 17.30 -2.90 21.01
N ASP A 126 17.05 -2.67 22.30
CA ASP A 126 16.22 -3.55 23.15
C ASP A 126 14.71 -3.27 23.07
N SER A 127 14.30 -2.12 22.51
CA SER A 127 12.89 -1.72 22.37
C SER A 127 12.68 -0.87 21.12
N GLN A 128 11.84 -1.36 20.22
CA GLN A 128 11.40 -0.58 19.06
C GLN A 128 10.54 0.60 19.52
N GLU A 129 9.65 0.38 20.49
CA GLU A 129 8.75 1.42 20.98
C GLU A 129 9.51 2.59 21.62
N ASP A 130 10.52 2.32 22.46
CA ASP A 130 11.33 3.38 23.06
C ASP A 130 12.18 4.10 22.02
N THR A 131 12.68 3.39 21.01
CA THR A 131 13.39 4.00 19.89
C THR A 131 12.49 4.97 19.12
N PHE A 132 11.27 4.54 18.77
CA PHE A 132 10.29 5.42 18.14
C PHE A 132 9.93 6.61 19.05
N LYS A 133 9.66 6.38 20.35
CA LYS A 133 9.32 7.45 21.31
C LYS A 133 10.41 8.53 21.40
N LYS A 134 11.69 8.17 21.36
CA LYS A 134 12.82 9.13 21.35
C LYS A 134 12.81 10.04 20.11
N LEU A 135 12.19 9.59 19.02
CA LEU A 135 12.10 10.33 17.76
C LEU A 135 10.85 11.22 17.67
N ARG A 136 10.02 11.29 18.72
CA ARG A 136 8.85 12.18 18.74
C ARG A 136 9.27 13.64 18.53
N GLY A 137 8.61 14.27 17.56
CA GLY A 137 8.70 15.70 17.30
C GLY A 137 7.61 16.48 18.01
N LYS A 138 7.54 17.78 17.73
CA LYS A 138 6.47 18.65 18.24
C LYS A 138 5.09 18.32 17.69
N ASP A 139 5.04 17.69 16.53
CA ASP A 139 3.83 17.29 15.81
C ASP A 139 4.07 16.00 15.01
N LYS A 140 3.01 15.46 14.39
CA LYS A 140 3.06 14.22 13.60
C LYS A 140 3.97 14.28 12.37
N TYR A 141 4.16 15.47 11.81
CA TYR A 141 4.99 15.69 10.63
C TYR A 141 6.47 15.73 10.98
N GLU A 142 6.83 16.43 12.05
CA GLU A 142 8.19 16.42 12.58
C GLU A 142 8.57 15.01 13.10
N THR A 143 7.63 14.33 13.74
CA THR A 143 7.82 12.92 14.14
C THR A 143 8.09 12.04 12.92
N TYR A 144 7.31 12.18 11.85
CA TYR A 144 7.55 11.47 10.59
C TYR A 144 8.95 11.76 10.02
N ARG A 145 9.35 13.03 9.91
CA ARG A 145 10.67 13.41 9.36
C ARG A 145 11.82 12.82 10.18
N LYS A 146 11.74 12.90 11.51
CA LYS A 146 12.75 12.31 12.42
C LYS A 146 12.82 10.78 12.29
N CYS A 147 11.68 10.10 12.23
CA CYS A 147 11.63 8.66 11.99
C CYS A 147 12.19 8.30 10.61
N TYR A 148 11.83 9.03 9.57
CA TYR A 148 12.31 8.79 8.21
C TYR A 148 13.83 8.91 8.12
N GLU A 149 14.39 10.01 8.68
CA GLU A 149 15.82 10.22 8.74
C GLU A 149 16.53 9.09 9.50
N TYR A 150 16.08 8.79 10.72
CA TYR A 150 16.70 7.76 11.55
C TYR A 150 16.67 6.37 10.93
N PHE A 151 15.50 5.93 10.45
CA PHE A 151 15.34 4.59 9.92
C PHE A 151 15.88 4.43 8.50
N SER A 152 16.15 5.52 7.76
CA SER A 152 16.79 5.49 6.43
C SER A 152 18.15 4.80 6.41
N HIS A 153 18.79 4.64 7.58
CA HIS A 153 20.02 3.88 7.75
C HIS A 153 19.84 2.35 7.74
N THR A 154 18.60 1.86 7.69
CA THR A 154 18.32 0.43 7.59
C THR A 154 18.74 -0.09 6.22
N LYS A 155 19.63 -1.08 6.19
CA LYS A 155 20.16 -1.62 4.93
C LYS A 155 19.05 -2.24 4.10
N TYR A 156 19.10 -2.02 2.79
CA TYR A 156 18.16 -2.58 1.81
C TYR A 156 16.70 -2.14 1.97
N LEU A 157 16.43 -1.09 2.76
CA LEU A 157 15.22 -0.29 2.67
C LEU A 157 15.57 1.03 1.96
N GLY A 158 15.26 1.11 0.66
CA GLY A 158 15.49 2.33 -0.11
C GLY A 158 14.55 3.46 0.32
N ARG A 159 14.81 4.69 -0.14
CA ARG A 159 14.04 5.91 0.19
C ARG A 159 12.52 5.72 0.11
N PHE A 160 12.02 5.23 -1.02
CA PHE A 160 10.60 4.95 -1.18
C PHE A 160 10.10 3.78 -0.32
N SER A 161 10.93 2.77 -0.04
CA SER A 161 10.55 1.72 0.93
C SER A 161 10.48 2.21 2.37
N MET A 162 11.25 3.23 2.71
CA MET A 162 11.15 3.88 4.01
C MET A 162 9.82 4.64 4.16
N PHE A 163 9.38 5.33 3.08
CA PHE A 163 8.07 5.99 3.03
C PHE A 163 6.92 5.00 3.34
N ASN A 164 6.92 3.83 2.70
CA ASN A 164 5.90 2.79 2.92
C ASN A 164 6.05 2.08 4.28
N TYR A 165 7.28 1.88 4.76
CA TYR A 165 7.51 1.28 6.08
C TYR A 165 6.84 2.11 7.19
N LEU A 166 7.04 3.44 7.16
CA LEU A 166 6.45 4.32 8.16
C LEU A 166 4.92 4.40 8.09
N GLU A 167 4.33 4.17 6.91
CA GLU A 167 2.88 4.00 6.80
C GLU A 167 2.42 2.77 7.59
N VAL A 168 3.08 1.63 7.38
CA VAL A 168 2.68 0.38 8.06
C VAL A 168 2.87 0.49 9.56
N VAL A 169 3.93 1.18 9.99
CA VAL A 169 4.11 1.53 11.40
C VAL A 169 2.91 2.32 11.91
N GLU A 170 2.52 3.40 11.24
CA GLU A 170 1.35 4.18 11.63
C GLU A 170 0.08 3.32 11.69
N LYS A 171 -0.17 2.53 10.64
CA LYS A 171 -1.37 1.70 10.57
C LYS A 171 -1.41 0.62 11.65
N LEU A 172 -0.30 -0.03 11.99
CA LEU A 172 -0.31 -1.11 12.98
C LEU A 172 -0.20 -0.62 14.43
N THR A 173 0.38 0.56 14.67
CA THR A 173 0.71 1.04 16.03
C THR A 173 -0.03 2.32 16.44
N GLY A 174 -0.56 3.11 15.49
CA GLY A 174 -1.15 4.42 15.77
C GLY A 174 -0.16 5.42 16.37
N PHE A 175 1.12 5.34 16.00
CA PHE A 175 2.20 6.07 16.67
C PHE A 175 2.07 7.60 16.57
N GLY A 176 1.40 8.09 15.52
CA GLY A 176 1.22 9.51 15.23
C GLY A 176 2.22 10.05 14.20
N LEU A 177 2.37 9.35 13.08
CA LEU A 177 3.22 9.71 11.94
C LEU A 177 2.36 10.23 10.80
N LEU A 178 2.78 11.31 10.13
CA LEU A 178 2.19 11.70 8.85
C LEU A 178 3.21 12.40 7.95
N PRO A 179 3.41 11.97 6.69
CA PRO A 179 4.23 12.70 5.73
C PRO A 179 3.60 14.03 5.34
N ASP A 180 4.44 15.01 5.02
CA ASP A 180 4.00 16.30 4.47
C ASP A 180 3.73 16.26 2.97
N THR A 181 4.29 15.28 2.26
CA THR A 181 4.16 15.13 0.80
C THR A 181 4.62 13.74 0.34
N ILE A 182 4.46 13.44 -0.94
CA ILE A 182 5.03 12.27 -1.61
C ILE A 182 6.37 12.68 -2.24
N PRO A 183 7.50 11.97 -2.02
CA PRO A 183 8.79 12.33 -2.62
C PRO A 183 8.82 11.99 -4.12
N LEU A 184 8.31 12.89 -4.97
CA LEU A 184 8.03 12.63 -6.40
C LEU A 184 9.30 12.33 -7.23
N GLU A 185 10.46 12.79 -6.79
CA GLU A 185 11.76 12.49 -7.40
C GLU A 185 12.08 11.00 -7.31
N ASP A 186 11.72 10.38 -6.19
CA ASP A 186 12.02 8.98 -5.86
C ASP A 186 10.85 8.03 -6.13
N ALA A 187 9.64 8.57 -6.23
CA ALA A 187 8.41 7.84 -6.42
C ALA A 187 7.91 7.93 -7.88
N GLU A 188 8.67 7.36 -8.83
CA GLU A 188 8.32 7.40 -10.26
C GLU A 188 6.86 7.00 -10.54
N SER A 189 6.35 5.98 -9.84
CA SER A 189 5.00 5.49 -10.06
C SER A 189 3.94 6.53 -9.70
N SER A 190 4.06 7.13 -8.53
CA SER A 190 3.12 8.13 -8.01
C SER A 190 3.28 9.45 -8.77
N ARG A 191 4.51 9.85 -9.12
CA ARG A 191 4.79 10.99 -10.01
C ARG A 191 4.09 10.84 -11.35
N ASN A 192 4.23 9.70 -12.02
CA ASN A 192 3.52 9.46 -13.27
C ASN A 192 1.98 9.44 -13.07
N GLY A 193 1.51 9.00 -11.90
CA GLY A 193 0.10 9.13 -11.52
C GLY A 193 -0.36 10.58 -11.45
N VAL A 194 0.44 11.48 -10.88
CA VAL A 194 0.17 12.93 -10.86
C VAL A 194 0.15 13.47 -12.29
N CYS A 195 1.14 13.11 -13.12
CA CYS A 195 1.17 13.52 -14.53
C CYS A 195 -0.12 13.13 -15.25
N TYR A 196 -0.59 11.88 -15.07
CA TYR A 196 -1.87 11.48 -15.65
C TYR A 196 -3.04 12.28 -15.09
N MET A 197 -3.13 12.45 -13.77
CA MET A 197 -4.19 13.21 -13.10
C MET A 197 -4.33 14.65 -13.64
N CYS A 198 -3.21 15.32 -13.95
CA CYS A 198 -3.20 16.71 -14.42
C CYS A 198 -3.00 16.88 -15.94
N ASN A 199 -3.18 15.82 -16.75
CA ASN A 199 -2.98 15.85 -18.21
C ASN A 199 -1.56 16.26 -18.66
N ALA A 200 -0.54 16.00 -17.84
CA ALA A 200 0.87 16.27 -18.14
C ALA A 200 1.60 15.03 -18.69
N ASP A 201 0.99 14.31 -19.64
CA ASP A 201 1.47 13.02 -20.17
C ASP A 201 2.90 13.08 -20.71
N ASP A 202 3.31 14.24 -21.23
CA ASP A 202 4.65 14.43 -21.79
C ASP A 202 5.75 14.42 -20.70
N MET A 203 5.39 14.57 -19.42
CA MET A 203 6.28 14.45 -18.26
C MET A 203 6.36 13.00 -17.72
N VAL A 204 5.60 12.04 -18.26
CA VAL A 204 5.64 10.63 -17.82
C VAL A 204 6.95 9.96 -18.24
N THR A 205 7.58 9.24 -17.31
CA THR A 205 8.72 8.35 -17.61
C THR A 205 8.26 6.90 -17.81
N LEU A 206 8.83 6.20 -18.78
CA LEU A 206 8.44 4.81 -19.12
C LEU A 206 9.67 3.90 -19.11
N HIS A 207 9.76 2.96 -18.17
CA HIS A 207 10.79 1.92 -18.17
C HIS A 207 12.22 2.48 -18.33
N HIS A 208 12.60 3.42 -17.46
CA HIS A 208 13.89 4.12 -17.51
C HIS A 208 14.11 5.01 -18.75
N LYS A 209 13.09 5.20 -19.60
CA LYS A 209 13.13 6.22 -20.65
C LYS A 209 12.85 7.59 -20.04
N PRO A 210 13.59 8.63 -20.47
CA PRO A 210 13.31 9.99 -20.06
C PRO A 210 11.92 10.40 -20.54
N SER A 211 11.33 11.38 -19.84
CA SER A 211 10.13 12.08 -20.28
C SER A 211 10.40 12.82 -21.60
N LYS A 212 9.33 13.16 -22.33
CA LYS A 212 9.45 13.90 -23.60
C LYS A 212 9.84 15.36 -23.37
N VAL A 213 9.45 15.92 -22.22
CA VAL A 213 9.82 17.25 -21.75
C VAL A 213 10.47 17.16 -20.36
N PRO A 214 11.29 18.14 -19.94
CA PRO A 214 11.76 18.21 -18.56
C PRO A 214 10.60 18.14 -17.56
N ILE A 215 10.80 17.41 -16.47
CA ILE A 215 9.80 17.27 -15.41
C ILE A 215 9.78 18.58 -14.61
N ASP A 216 8.61 19.23 -14.57
CA ASP A 216 8.37 20.41 -13.74
C ASP A 216 7.86 19.96 -12.36
N TYR A 217 8.79 19.75 -11.43
CA TYR A 217 8.45 19.28 -10.08
C TYR A 217 7.61 20.30 -9.29
N ASP A 218 7.85 21.60 -9.47
CA ASP A 218 7.10 22.64 -8.77
C ASP A 218 5.62 22.60 -9.17
N TYR A 219 5.35 22.48 -10.48
CA TYR A 219 4.00 22.26 -10.98
C TYR A 219 3.38 20.98 -10.43
N LEU A 220 4.08 19.84 -10.49
CA LEU A 220 3.54 18.56 -10.01
C LEU A 220 3.25 18.57 -8.50
N TYR A 221 4.12 19.17 -7.69
CA TYR A 221 3.86 19.36 -6.25
C TYR A 221 2.65 20.26 -6.02
N GLN A 222 2.52 21.37 -6.74
CA GLN A 222 1.34 22.23 -6.65
C GLN A 222 0.05 21.46 -6.95
N GLN A 223 0.03 20.65 -8.03
CA GLN A 223 -1.13 19.83 -8.38
C GLN A 223 -1.43 18.76 -7.31
N LEU A 224 -0.40 18.09 -6.79
CA LEU A 224 -0.54 17.08 -5.74
C LEU A 224 -1.16 17.68 -4.46
N HIS A 225 -0.65 18.82 -3.99
CA HIS A 225 -1.14 19.48 -2.78
C HIS A 225 -2.56 20.05 -2.98
N THR A 226 -2.86 20.58 -4.17
CA THR A 226 -4.22 21.03 -4.51
C THR A 226 -5.20 19.87 -4.47
N MET A 227 -4.87 18.73 -5.10
CA MET A 227 -5.69 17.53 -5.06
C MET A 227 -5.88 16.99 -3.63
N HIS A 228 -4.81 16.95 -2.83
CA HIS A 228 -4.89 16.53 -1.43
C HIS A 228 -5.87 17.39 -0.63
N HIS A 229 -5.78 18.71 -0.78
CA HIS A 229 -6.67 19.65 -0.11
C HIS A 229 -8.13 19.47 -0.56
N GLU A 230 -8.38 19.43 -1.86
CA GLU A 230 -9.73 19.26 -2.41
C GLU A 230 -10.36 17.93 -1.96
N LEU A 231 -9.64 16.82 -2.05
CA LEU A 231 -10.12 15.51 -1.57
C LEU A 231 -10.48 15.56 -0.08
N GLY A 232 -9.62 16.17 0.75
CA GLY A 232 -9.85 16.29 2.19
C GLY A 232 -11.08 17.14 2.53
N GLU A 233 -11.28 18.26 1.83
CA GLU A 233 -12.41 19.16 2.06
C GLU A 233 -13.74 18.58 1.55
N GLU A 234 -13.73 17.93 0.38
CA GLU A 234 -14.92 17.34 -0.24
C GLU A 234 -15.32 16.02 0.41
N ASN A 235 -14.38 15.32 1.05
CA ASN A 235 -14.58 14.00 1.64
C ASN A 235 -14.08 13.93 3.08
N ARG A 236 -14.44 14.90 3.93
CA ARG A 236 -14.02 14.98 5.35
C ARG A 236 -14.30 13.74 6.20
N ALA A 237 -15.13 12.82 5.71
CA ALA A 237 -15.39 11.56 6.38
C ALA A 237 -14.40 10.44 6.03
N LEU A 238 -13.53 10.68 5.05
CA LEU A 238 -12.40 9.83 4.69
C LEU A 238 -11.13 10.42 5.29
N GLU A 239 -10.25 9.55 5.76
CA GLU A 239 -8.89 9.96 6.08
C GLU A 239 -8.12 10.15 4.77
N VAL A 240 -7.79 11.38 4.39
CA VAL A 240 -6.97 11.69 3.20
C VAL A 240 -5.55 12.00 3.66
N THR A 241 -4.58 11.20 3.19
CA THR A 241 -3.18 11.34 3.54
C THR A 241 -2.30 11.22 2.30
N PHE A 242 -1.07 11.71 2.36
CA PHE A 242 -0.14 11.49 1.25
C PHE A 242 0.21 10.02 1.04
N TRP A 243 0.05 9.16 2.05
CA TRP A 243 0.23 7.72 1.87
C TRP A 243 -0.87 7.09 1.02
N ASN A 244 -2.15 7.28 1.36
CA ASN A 244 -3.22 6.69 0.55
C ASN A 244 -3.32 7.36 -0.84
N MET A 245 -2.99 8.65 -0.95
CA MET A 245 -2.84 9.29 -2.25
C MET A 245 -1.72 8.67 -3.08
N GLU A 246 -0.57 8.34 -2.47
CA GLU A 246 0.53 7.64 -3.16
C GLU A 246 0.02 6.34 -3.76
N THR A 247 -0.58 5.48 -2.95
CA THR A 247 -1.10 4.19 -3.38
C THR A 247 -2.08 4.34 -4.54
N VAL A 248 -3.03 5.27 -4.42
CA VAL A 248 -4.05 5.51 -5.45
C VAL A 248 -3.43 6.10 -6.71
N LEU A 249 -2.47 7.04 -6.64
CA LEU A 249 -1.76 7.60 -7.80
C LEU A 249 -0.96 6.52 -8.54
N CYS A 250 -0.25 5.67 -7.78
CA CYS A 250 0.47 4.52 -8.31
C CYS A 250 -0.50 3.56 -9.04
N ALA A 251 -1.67 3.29 -8.45
CA ALA A 251 -2.72 2.48 -9.05
C ALA A 251 -3.31 3.14 -10.31
N TYR A 252 -3.59 4.44 -10.26
CA TYR A 252 -4.18 5.21 -11.35
C TYR A 252 -3.30 5.16 -12.59
N LYS A 253 -1.99 5.39 -12.44
CA LYS A 253 -1.00 5.19 -13.51
C LYS A 253 -1.10 3.80 -14.14
N LYS A 254 -1.29 2.76 -13.32
CA LYS A 254 -1.34 1.37 -13.79
C LYS A 254 -2.59 1.06 -14.61
N LEU A 255 -3.67 1.84 -14.46
CA LEU A 255 -4.84 1.80 -15.35
C LEU A 255 -4.47 2.25 -16.76
N PHE A 256 -3.79 3.40 -16.91
CA PHE A 256 -3.32 3.89 -18.21
C PHE A 256 -2.34 2.93 -18.88
N TRP A 257 -1.52 2.25 -18.09
CA TRP A 257 -0.54 1.27 -18.59
C TRP A 257 -1.16 -0.11 -18.86
N GLN A 258 -2.45 -0.32 -18.60
CA GLN A 258 -3.15 -1.61 -18.77
C GLN A 258 -2.44 -2.77 -18.05
N THR A 259 -1.81 -2.47 -16.91
CA THR A 259 -1.11 -3.46 -16.09
C THR A 259 -1.86 -3.81 -14.82
N ARG A 260 -2.83 -2.98 -14.43
CA ARG A 260 -3.76 -3.21 -13.32
C ARG A 260 -5.15 -2.73 -13.73
N TYR A 261 -6.14 -3.15 -12.95
CA TYR A 261 -7.54 -2.76 -13.06
C TYR A 261 -8.05 -2.41 -11.66
N PHE A 262 -9.23 -1.81 -11.56
CA PHE A 262 -9.85 -1.53 -10.26
C PHE A 262 -10.25 -2.84 -9.56
N GLY A 263 -9.67 -3.12 -8.40
CA GLY A 263 -9.79 -4.41 -7.69
C GLY A 263 -8.57 -5.34 -7.83
N TYR A 264 -7.52 -4.90 -8.52
CA TYR A 264 -6.31 -5.68 -8.74
C TYR A 264 -5.58 -6.00 -7.43
N TYR A 265 -5.51 -5.06 -6.48
CA TYR A 265 -4.75 -5.30 -5.25
C TYR A 265 -5.46 -6.26 -4.31
N ILE A 266 -6.79 -6.19 -4.26
CA ILE A 266 -7.62 -7.18 -3.56
C ILE A 266 -7.38 -8.58 -4.14
N ASP A 267 -7.37 -8.70 -5.46
CA ASP A 267 -7.13 -9.96 -6.17
C ASP A 267 -5.68 -10.46 -6.01
N ARG A 268 -4.70 -9.55 -5.98
CA ARG A 268 -3.30 -9.89 -5.69
C ARG A 268 -3.15 -10.42 -4.27
N GLN A 269 -3.76 -9.78 -3.28
CA GLN A 269 -3.71 -10.25 -1.89
C GLN A 269 -4.30 -11.66 -1.77
N LEU A 270 -5.42 -11.93 -2.46
CA LEU A 270 -6.01 -13.28 -2.53
C LEU A 270 -5.02 -14.31 -3.11
N SER A 271 -4.36 -13.98 -4.22
CA SER A 271 -3.33 -14.85 -4.81
C SER A 271 -2.19 -15.14 -3.82
N GLU A 272 -1.72 -14.11 -3.10
CA GLU A 272 -0.64 -14.23 -2.12
C GLU A 272 -1.04 -15.15 -0.95
N ILE A 273 -2.24 -14.96 -0.39
CA ILE A 273 -2.78 -15.81 0.70
C ILE A 273 -2.94 -17.26 0.22
N ASN A 274 -3.56 -17.47 -0.93
CA ASN A 274 -3.79 -18.81 -1.48
C ASN A 274 -2.47 -19.56 -1.76
N GLU A 275 -1.46 -18.85 -2.22
CA GLU A 275 -0.16 -19.43 -2.50
C GLU A 275 0.62 -19.73 -1.21
N MET A 276 0.57 -18.84 -0.21
CA MET A 276 1.12 -19.11 1.11
C MET A 276 0.41 -20.27 1.80
N LYS A 277 -0.91 -20.43 1.65
CA LYS A 277 -1.68 -21.58 2.17
C LYS A 277 -1.18 -22.92 1.65
N LYS A 278 -0.70 -22.99 0.41
CA LYS A 278 -0.10 -24.21 -0.15
C LYS A 278 1.30 -24.46 0.39
N LYS A 279 2.08 -23.39 0.56
CA LYS A 279 3.51 -23.44 0.90
C LYS A 279 3.78 -23.48 2.40
N ALA A 280 2.91 -22.94 3.23
CA ALA A 280 2.99 -22.79 4.68
C ALA A 280 1.73 -23.35 5.34
N LYS A 281 1.53 -24.66 5.19
CA LYS A 281 0.34 -25.39 5.66
C LYS A 281 0.18 -25.41 7.18
N GLU A 282 1.25 -25.11 7.90
CA GLU A 282 1.25 -25.06 9.36
C GLU A 282 0.62 -23.79 9.95
N VAL A 283 0.30 -22.80 9.11
CA VAL A 283 -0.40 -21.58 9.51
C VAL A 283 -1.87 -21.69 9.11
N ASP A 284 -2.77 -21.26 9.99
CA ASP A 284 -4.19 -21.12 9.65
C ASP A 284 -4.42 -19.85 8.83
N TRP A 285 -4.59 -20.03 7.52
CA TRP A 285 -4.84 -18.92 6.59
C TRP A 285 -6.31 -18.54 6.48
N ASN A 286 -7.23 -19.27 7.11
CA ASN A 286 -8.66 -18.94 7.03
C ASN A 286 -8.95 -17.59 7.70
N MET A 287 -8.23 -17.24 8.77
CA MET A 287 -8.36 -15.92 9.42
C MET A 287 -8.12 -14.76 8.44
N PHE A 288 -7.15 -14.89 7.51
CA PHE A 288 -6.88 -13.85 6.51
C PHE A 288 -8.04 -13.70 5.51
N HIS A 289 -8.69 -14.80 5.14
CA HIS A 289 -9.88 -14.74 4.30
C HIS A 289 -11.05 -14.10 5.05
N GLU A 290 -11.27 -14.48 6.31
CA GLU A 290 -12.33 -13.91 7.16
C GLU A 290 -12.15 -12.39 7.32
N TYR A 291 -10.95 -11.91 7.63
CA TYR A 291 -10.70 -10.47 7.76
C TYR A 291 -10.91 -9.72 6.45
N ARG A 292 -10.66 -10.34 5.29
CA ARG A 292 -10.96 -9.72 4.00
C ARG A 292 -12.46 -9.45 3.84
N PHE A 293 -13.34 -10.33 4.31
CA PHE A 293 -14.80 -10.10 4.28
C PHE A 293 -15.25 -8.92 5.14
N GLU A 294 -14.50 -8.57 6.19
CA GLU A 294 -14.85 -7.46 7.09
C GLU A 294 -14.61 -6.08 6.45
N PHE A 295 -13.57 -5.96 5.61
CA PHE A 295 -13.10 -4.64 5.14
C PHE A 295 -13.27 -4.41 3.63
N ILE A 296 -13.39 -5.49 2.84
CA ILE A 296 -13.44 -5.39 1.38
C ILE A 296 -14.87 -5.63 0.91
N HIS A 297 -15.34 -4.79 -0.01
CA HIS A 297 -16.68 -4.92 -0.53
C HIS A 297 -16.88 -6.25 -1.29
N PRO A 298 -17.98 -7.00 -1.07
CA PRO A 298 -18.18 -8.35 -1.62
C PRO A 298 -18.02 -8.46 -3.14
N PHE A 299 -18.39 -7.42 -3.88
CA PHE A 299 -18.21 -7.34 -5.34
C PHE A 299 -16.75 -7.57 -5.79
N PHE A 300 -15.77 -7.23 -4.94
CA PHE A 300 -14.34 -7.37 -5.25
C PHE A 300 -13.72 -8.64 -4.64
N LEU A 301 -14.46 -9.42 -3.86
CA LEU A 301 -13.95 -10.63 -3.25
C LEU A 301 -14.05 -11.82 -4.21
N GLY A 302 -12.91 -12.37 -4.60
CA GLY A 302 -12.86 -13.62 -5.38
C GLY A 302 -13.45 -14.81 -4.64
N GLU A 303 -13.40 -14.79 -3.31
CA GLU A 303 -14.06 -15.74 -2.44
C GLU A 303 -15.60 -15.77 -2.63
N VAL A 304 -16.21 -14.62 -2.97
CA VAL A 304 -17.65 -14.49 -3.25
C VAL A 304 -17.93 -14.76 -4.73
N GLY A 305 -17.15 -14.13 -5.61
CA GLY A 305 -17.40 -14.17 -7.05
C GLY A 305 -16.80 -15.36 -7.79
N GLY A 306 -16.13 -16.28 -7.09
CA GLY A 306 -15.66 -17.57 -7.64
C GLY A 306 -14.34 -17.53 -8.40
N TRP A 307 -13.58 -16.43 -8.38
CA TRP A 307 -12.23 -16.36 -8.96
C TRP A 307 -11.14 -16.47 -7.88
N LYS A 308 -9.94 -16.90 -8.28
CA LYS A 308 -8.88 -17.30 -7.33
C LYS A 308 -7.72 -16.32 -7.18
N GLY A 309 -7.82 -15.16 -7.82
CA GLY A 309 -6.77 -14.14 -7.84
C GLY A 309 -6.90 -13.19 -9.01
N ILE A 310 -5.77 -12.66 -9.46
CA ILE A 310 -5.67 -11.66 -10.54
C ILE A 310 -6.43 -12.11 -11.80
N ARG A 311 -7.16 -11.17 -12.41
CA ARG A 311 -7.99 -11.31 -13.61
C ARG A 311 -7.42 -10.47 -14.77
N PRO A 312 -6.40 -10.95 -15.51
CA PRO A 312 -5.72 -10.17 -16.54
C PRO A 312 -6.64 -9.60 -17.61
N GLN A 313 -7.74 -10.28 -17.92
CA GLN A 313 -8.74 -9.82 -18.88
C GLN A 313 -9.38 -8.47 -18.51
N ARG A 314 -9.33 -8.06 -17.24
CA ARG A 314 -9.89 -6.78 -16.77
C ARG A 314 -8.97 -5.59 -16.99
N THR A 315 -7.68 -5.79 -17.29
CA THR A 315 -6.71 -4.67 -17.40
C THR A 315 -6.99 -3.71 -18.54
N LYS A 316 -7.80 -4.12 -19.52
CA LYS A 316 -8.17 -3.29 -20.67
C LYS A 316 -9.41 -2.42 -20.44
N ILE A 317 -10.25 -2.74 -19.45
CA ILE A 317 -11.54 -2.07 -19.22
C ILE A 317 -11.40 -0.55 -19.22
N PHE A 318 -10.44 -0.02 -18.46
CA PHE A 318 -10.20 1.42 -18.37
C PHE A 318 -9.86 2.05 -19.72
N MET A 319 -8.99 1.39 -20.51
CA MET A 319 -8.56 1.91 -21.80
C MET A 319 -9.55 1.64 -22.94
N ASP A 320 -10.44 0.65 -22.80
CA ASP A 320 -11.46 0.36 -23.80
C ASP A 320 -12.69 1.26 -23.62
N TYR A 321 -13.09 1.53 -22.36
CA TYR A 321 -14.37 2.16 -22.05
C TYR A 321 -14.28 3.50 -21.31
N GLY A 322 -13.11 3.86 -20.76
CA GLY A 322 -12.97 5.08 -19.95
C GLY A 322 -13.59 4.97 -18.55
N THR A 323 -14.00 3.78 -18.14
CA THR A 323 -14.66 3.48 -16.85
C THR A 323 -13.82 2.50 -16.00
N LEU A 324 -14.13 2.40 -14.71
CA LEU A 324 -13.38 1.52 -13.78
C LEU A 324 -13.80 0.05 -13.83
N ILE A 325 -15.04 -0.21 -14.24
CA ILE A 325 -15.63 -1.54 -14.42
C ILE A 325 -16.24 -1.66 -15.82
N SER A 326 -16.62 -2.88 -16.22
CA SER A 326 -17.22 -3.10 -17.53
C SER A 326 -18.52 -2.30 -17.66
N PRO A 327 -18.84 -1.71 -18.84
CA PRO A 327 -20.14 -1.07 -19.06
C PRO A 327 -21.31 -2.06 -19.04
N PHE A 328 -21.03 -3.36 -19.04
CA PHE A 328 -22.02 -4.43 -18.89
C PHE A 328 -22.16 -4.91 -17.44
N GLU A 329 -21.43 -4.29 -16.50
CA GLU A 329 -21.52 -4.51 -15.06
C GLU A 329 -22.09 -3.24 -14.42
N GLU A 330 -22.93 -3.40 -13.40
CA GLU A 330 -23.35 -2.28 -12.57
C GLU A 330 -22.30 -2.01 -11.49
N MET A 331 -21.98 -0.73 -11.26
CA MET A 331 -21.07 -0.35 -10.18
C MET A 331 -21.74 -0.70 -8.86
N PRO A 332 -21.06 -1.42 -7.95
CA PRO A 332 -21.64 -1.70 -6.65
C PRO A 332 -21.99 -0.41 -5.94
N GLU A 333 -23.09 -0.41 -5.19
CA GLU A 333 -23.44 0.72 -4.34
C GLU A 333 -22.33 0.96 -3.31
N ILE A 334 -22.03 2.23 -3.04
CA ILE A 334 -21.13 2.58 -1.94
C ILE A 334 -21.74 2.06 -0.63
N PRO A 335 -20.93 1.46 0.28
CA PRO A 335 -21.44 0.93 1.54
C PRO A 335 -22.31 1.94 2.30
N SER A 336 -23.45 1.48 2.81
CA SER A 336 -24.51 2.32 3.44
C SER A 336 -24.05 3.20 4.61
N ARG A 337 -22.89 2.91 5.20
CA ARG A 337 -22.22 3.79 6.19
C ARG A 337 -21.81 5.15 5.61
N PHE A 338 -21.72 5.25 4.28
CA PHE A 338 -21.49 6.49 3.54
C PHE A 338 -22.78 7.01 2.88
N LYS A 339 -23.00 8.32 2.96
CA LYS A 339 -23.99 9.08 2.20
C LYS A 339 -23.27 9.67 0.99
N VAL A 340 -23.78 9.41 -0.20
CA VAL A 340 -23.18 9.87 -1.45
C VAL A 340 -23.83 11.17 -1.88
N GLU A 341 -23.01 12.19 -2.17
CA GLU A 341 -23.41 13.38 -2.91
C GLU A 341 -22.79 13.31 -4.30
N VAL A 342 -23.61 13.49 -5.34
CA VAL A 342 -23.15 13.53 -6.72
C VAL A 342 -23.18 14.96 -7.22
N ILE A 343 -22.04 15.45 -7.70
CA ILE A 343 -21.87 16.78 -8.30
C ILE A 343 -21.81 16.62 -9.82
N GLU A 344 -22.49 17.52 -10.54
CA GLU A 344 -22.47 17.58 -12.01
C GLU A 344 -21.17 18.17 -12.60
#